data_AF-A0A6S4GVH5-F1
#
_entry.id   AF-A0A6S4GVH5-F1
#
_cell.length_a   1.000
_cell.length_b   1.000
_cell.length_c   1.000
_cell.angle_alpha   90.00
_cell.angle_beta   90.00
_cell.angle_gamma   90.00
#
_symmetry.space_group_name_H-M   'P 1'
#
loop_
_entity.id
_entity.type
_entity.pdbx_description
1 polymer ?
#
loop_
_entity_poly.entity_id
_entity_poly.type
_entity_poly.pdbx_seq_one_letter_code
_entity_poly.pdbx_strand_id
1 'polypeptide(L)'
;MVIDKRKTKFRIKRLSQIKTWQLVILLVMSSFISATFLRLNNVGMVERRESVENADKTGDIVSLQRRLYDLQRYVSMHMNAHPGKIALDHTYKRAYEQKLKEFEEAIKNRSNNDTVSKVRFVCDAKAQQGGYGRFTTQADPRYINCINEEWEKYPAAKVANLQFEAPSTEPYYHTFVSPVWSADFAGWSLLVTILIAVIIIVRLVILGVLKLMLKQRNKLF
;
A
#
# COMPACT_ATOMS: atom_id res chain seq x y z
N MET A 1 -11.78 -22.06 -53.34
CA MET A 1 -10.67 -21.32 -52.68
C MET A 1 -9.48 -22.27 -52.52
N VAL A 2 -8.49 -22.20 -53.42
CA VAL A 2 -7.34 -23.13 -53.42
C VAL A 2 -6.39 -22.74 -52.29
N ILE A 3 -6.38 -23.53 -51.22
CA ILE A 3 -5.41 -23.37 -50.13
C ILE A 3 -4.02 -23.72 -50.69
N ASP A 4 -3.18 -22.70 -50.87
CA ASP A 4 -1.81 -22.83 -51.38
C ASP A 4 -0.95 -23.67 -50.42
N LYS A 5 -0.86 -24.98 -50.73
CA LYS A 5 -0.20 -26.00 -49.90
C LYS A 5 1.28 -25.70 -49.63
N ARG A 6 1.97 -24.93 -50.50
CA ARG A 6 3.39 -24.58 -50.32
C ARG A 6 3.58 -23.51 -49.25
N LYS A 7 2.72 -22.48 -49.22
CA LYS A 7 2.76 -21.41 -48.19
C LYS A 7 2.44 -21.96 -46.80
N THR A 8 1.50 -22.89 -46.69
CA THR A 8 1.20 -23.58 -45.41
C THR A 8 2.35 -24.45 -44.92
N LYS A 9 3.00 -25.22 -45.80
CA LYS A 9 4.17 -26.05 -45.41
C LYS A 9 5.35 -25.22 -44.90
N PHE A 10 5.65 -24.09 -45.53
CA PHE A 10 6.75 -23.21 -45.09
C PHE A 10 6.49 -22.57 -43.72
N ARG A 11 5.26 -22.11 -43.45
CA ARG A 11 4.88 -21.57 -42.13
C ARG A 11 4.94 -22.62 -41.02
N ILE A 12 4.51 -23.86 -41.31
CA ILE A 12 4.57 -24.99 -40.35
C ILE A 12 6.02 -25.36 -40.04
N LYS A 13 6.90 -25.41 -41.06
CA LYS A 13 8.32 -25.76 -40.88
C LYS A 13 9.10 -24.69 -40.09
N ARG A 14 8.72 -23.40 -40.22
CA ARG A 14 9.31 -22.29 -39.45
C ARG A 14 8.83 -22.30 -37.99
N LEU A 15 7.58 -22.69 -37.75
CA LEU A 15 7.02 -22.88 -36.40
C LEU A 15 7.65 -24.09 -35.67
N SER A 16 8.02 -25.16 -36.39
CA SER A 16 8.69 -26.33 -35.79
C SER A 16 10.18 -26.12 -35.51
N GLN A 17 10.79 -25.02 -35.97
CA GLN A 17 12.23 -24.82 -35.89
C GLN A 17 12.69 -24.38 -34.48
N ILE A 18 11.82 -23.70 -33.73
CA ILE A 18 12.06 -23.39 -32.31
C ILE A 18 11.58 -24.59 -31.49
N LYS A 19 12.53 -25.32 -30.90
CA LYS A 19 12.21 -26.45 -30.00
C LYS A 19 11.48 -25.89 -28.78
N THR A 20 10.39 -26.54 -28.37
CA THR A 20 9.58 -26.13 -27.20
C THR A 20 10.43 -25.98 -25.93
N TRP A 21 11.46 -26.81 -25.77
CA TRP A 21 12.40 -26.70 -24.65
C TRP A 21 13.21 -25.40 -24.64
N GLN A 22 13.57 -24.83 -25.80
CA GLN A 22 14.23 -23.52 -25.88
C GLN A 22 13.32 -22.40 -25.37
N LEU A 23 12.02 -22.46 -25.69
CA LEU A 23 11.04 -21.50 -25.16
C LEU A 23 10.87 -21.62 -23.65
N VAL A 24 10.96 -22.84 -23.10
CA VAL A 24 10.89 -23.06 -21.65
C VAL A 24 12.10 -22.45 -20.95
N ILE A 25 13.32 -22.63 -21.47
CA ILE A 25 14.51 -21.97 -20.90
C ILE A 25 14.36 -20.45 -20.95
N LEU A 26 13.92 -19.92 -22.10
CA LEU A 26 13.72 -18.48 -22.27
C LEU A 26 12.64 -17.96 -21.29
N LEU A 27 11.56 -18.71 -21.08
CA LEU A 27 10.53 -18.38 -20.09
C LEU A 27 11.12 -18.28 -18.67
N VAL A 28 11.93 -19.25 -18.25
CA VAL A 28 12.56 -19.26 -16.92
C VAL A 28 13.46 -18.03 -16.75
N MET A 29 14.31 -17.75 -17.74
CA MET A 29 15.20 -16.59 -17.71
C MET A 29 14.41 -15.28 -17.68
N SER A 30 13.38 -15.14 -18.53
CA SER A 30 12.52 -13.95 -18.57
C SER A 30 11.75 -13.76 -17.27
N SER A 31 11.25 -14.85 -16.68
CA SER A 31 10.54 -14.82 -15.40
C SER A 31 11.45 -14.37 -14.26
N PHE A 32 12.71 -14.80 -14.23
CA PHE A 32 13.67 -14.36 -13.23
C PHE A 32 13.97 -12.86 -13.33
N ILE A 33 14.17 -12.36 -14.57
CA ILE A 33 14.37 -10.94 -14.84
C ILE A 33 13.14 -10.13 -14.39
N SER A 34 11.94 -10.56 -14.77
CA SER A 34 10.70 -9.90 -14.39
C SER A 34 10.51 -9.86 -12.88
N ALA A 35 10.73 -10.99 -12.18
CA ALA A 35 10.66 -11.03 -10.72
C ALA A 35 11.65 -10.08 -10.04
N THR A 36 12.86 -9.94 -10.60
CA THR A 36 13.89 -9.04 -10.07
C THR A 36 13.47 -7.58 -10.20
N PHE A 37 12.94 -7.17 -11.36
CA PHE A 37 12.45 -5.80 -11.55
C PHE A 37 11.18 -5.51 -10.73
N LEU A 38 10.26 -6.47 -10.61
CA LEU A 38 9.09 -6.32 -9.72
C LEU A 38 9.53 -6.13 -8.26
N ARG A 39 10.58 -6.84 -7.82
CA ARG A 39 11.16 -6.66 -6.49
C ARG A 39 11.80 -5.28 -6.34
N LEU A 40 12.52 -4.80 -7.35
CA LEU A 40 13.15 -3.48 -7.32
C LEU A 40 12.10 -2.36 -7.18
N ASN A 41 10.98 -2.47 -7.89
CA ASN A 41 9.85 -1.54 -7.75
C ASN A 41 9.28 -1.53 -6.33
N ASN A 42 9.11 -2.73 -5.75
CA ASN A 42 8.58 -2.84 -4.39
C ASN A 42 9.54 -2.24 -3.35
N VAL A 43 10.84 -2.58 -3.43
CA VAL A 43 11.87 -2.05 -2.53
C VAL A 43 11.99 -0.53 -2.64
N GLY A 44 11.97 0.01 -3.86
CA GLY A 44 12.02 1.46 -4.07
C GLY A 44 10.80 2.20 -3.49
N MET A 45 9.64 1.55 -3.43
CA MET A 45 8.48 2.08 -2.72
C MET A 45 8.68 2.05 -1.21
N VAL A 46 9.18 0.94 -0.66
CA VAL A 46 9.39 0.79 0.79
C VAL A 46 10.36 1.86 1.31
N GLU A 47 11.47 2.09 0.61
CA GLU A 47 12.46 3.13 0.97
C GLU A 47 11.82 4.53 1.00
N ARG A 48 10.92 4.84 0.06
CA ARG A 48 10.20 6.12 0.03
C ARG A 48 9.16 6.22 1.13
N ARG A 49 8.49 5.11 1.47
CA ARG A 49 7.57 5.04 2.62
C ARG A 49 8.31 5.29 3.94
N GLU A 50 9.48 4.68 4.13
CA GLU A 50 10.35 4.95 5.28
C GLU A 50 10.84 6.40 5.29
N SER A 51 11.13 6.98 4.14
CA SER A 51 11.49 8.41 4.03
C SER A 51 10.36 9.34 4.46
N VAL A 52 9.10 9.00 4.15
CA VAL A 52 7.92 9.73 4.65
C VAL A 52 7.81 9.59 6.17
N GLU A 53 7.96 8.39 6.71
CA GLU A 53 7.91 8.13 8.15
C GLU A 53 9.02 8.90 8.90
N ASN A 54 10.22 8.94 8.34
CA ASN A 54 11.33 9.69 8.93
C ASN A 54 11.10 11.20 8.88
N ALA A 55 10.53 11.73 7.79
CA ALA A 55 10.16 13.15 7.69
C ALA A 55 9.02 13.51 8.66
N ASP A 56 8.07 12.60 8.88
CA ASP A 56 7.02 12.74 9.90
C ASP A 56 7.62 12.80 11.31
N LYS A 57 8.61 11.95 11.61
CA LYS A 57 9.34 11.95 12.89
C LYS A 57 10.08 13.26 13.16
N THR A 58 10.78 13.81 12.16
CA THR A 58 11.57 15.04 12.34
C THR A 58 10.71 16.29 12.45
N GLY A 59 9.49 16.26 11.90
CA GLY A 59 8.55 17.38 11.94
C GLY A 59 8.85 18.51 10.96
N ASP A 60 9.75 18.29 10.01
CA ASP A 60 9.96 19.19 8.87
C ASP A 60 8.82 19.00 7.86
N ILE A 61 7.85 19.92 7.90
CA ILE A 61 6.66 19.91 7.06
C ILE A 61 7.01 20.03 5.56
N VAL A 62 8.03 20.82 5.22
CA VAL A 62 8.45 21.00 3.82
C VAL A 62 9.06 19.72 3.28
N SER A 63 9.91 19.07 4.07
CA SER A 63 10.46 17.75 3.74
C SER A 63 9.36 16.70 3.64
N LEU A 64 8.44 16.65 4.61
CA LEU A 64 7.33 15.69 4.62
C LEU A 64 6.47 15.78 3.37
N GLN A 65 6.06 16.99 2.97
CA GLN A 65 5.26 17.20 1.77
C GLN A 65 6.01 16.74 0.50
N ARG A 66 7.31 17.02 0.41
CA ARG A 66 8.15 16.53 -0.70
C ARG A 66 8.22 15.00 -0.71
N ARG A 67 8.43 14.35 0.44
CA ARG A 67 8.47 12.88 0.53
C ARG A 67 7.14 12.23 0.16
N LEU A 68 6.02 12.83 0.57
CA LEU A 68 4.69 12.35 0.19
C LEU A 68 4.47 12.45 -1.32
N TYR A 69 4.87 13.57 -1.93
CA TYR A 69 4.80 13.75 -3.38
C TYR A 69 5.70 12.77 -4.14
N ASP A 70 6.95 12.60 -3.69
CA ASP A 70 7.89 11.65 -4.28
C ASP A 70 7.35 10.21 -4.23
N LEU A 71 6.75 9.83 -3.10
CA LEU A 71 6.11 8.54 -2.94
C LEU A 71 4.90 8.40 -3.86
N GLN A 72 3.97 9.36 -3.85
CA GLN A 72 2.80 9.35 -4.74
C GLN A 72 3.22 9.18 -6.20
N ARG A 73 4.18 9.99 -6.64
CA ARG A 73 4.69 9.96 -8.02
C ARG A 73 5.29 8.58 -8.32
N TYR A 74 6.13 8.05 -7.44
CA TYR A 74 6.75 6.74 -7.63
C TYR A 74 5.71 5.62 -7.74
N VAL A 75 4.75 5.58 -6.81
CA VAL A 75 3.66 4.58 -6.77
C VAL A 75 2.81 4.65 -8.03
N SER A 76 2.53 5.86 -8.55
CA SER A 76 1.72 6.02 -9.77
C SER A 76 2.42 5.53 -11.05
N MET A 77 3.75 5.43 -11.06
CA MET A 77 4.53 5.07 -12.25
C MET A 77 5.03 3.63 -12.26
N HIS A 78 4.94 2.90 -11.14
CA HIS A 78 5.51 1.55 -11.00
C HIS A 78 4.45 0.57 -10.50
N MET A 79 4.34 -0.60 -11.16
CA MET A 79 3.55 -1.71 -10.63
C MET A 79 4.25 -2.36 -9.43
N ASN A 80 3.50 -3.16 -8.66
CA ASN A 80 4.00 -3.86 -7.48
C ASN A 80 4.59 -2.91 -6.41
N ALA A 81 4.14 -1.65 -6.42
CA ALA A 81 4.63 -0.57 -5.58
C ALA A 81 3.49 0.01 -4.72
N HIS A 82 2.58 -0.81 -4.19
CA HIS A 82 1.49 -0.33 -3.33
C HIS A 82 1.97 -0.18 -1.88
N PRO A 83 1.98 1.03 -1.29
CA PRO A 83 2.49 1.27 0.07
C PRO A 83 1.50 0.93 1.19
N GLY A 84 0.25 0.58 0.84
CA GLY A 84 -0.84 0.48 1.79
C GLY A 84 -1.25 1.84 2.37
N LYS A 85 -1.88 1.81 3.54
CA LYS A 85 -2.26 3.03 4.27
C LYS A 85 -1.03 3.60 4.98
N ILE A 86 -0.80 4.89 4.80
CA ILE A 86 0.29 5.64 5.44
C ILE A 86 -0.32 6.53 6.51
N ALA A 87 0.19 6.43 7.73
CA ALA A 87 -0.22 7.20 8.89
C ALA A 87 0.86 8.22 9.23
N LEU A 88 0.49 9.49 9.39
CA LEU A 88 1.37 10.56 9.87
C LEU A 88 1.24 10.69 11.40
N ASP A 89 1.69 9.66 12.12
CA ASP A 89 1.49 9.55 13.58
C ASP A 89 2.15 10.68 14.36
N HIS A 90 3.35 11.11 13.98
CA HIS A 90 4.07 12.17 14.69
C HIS A 90 3.48 13.55 14.41
N THR A 91 3.04 13.80 13.17
CA THR A 91 2.34 15.04 12.84
C THR A 91 0.96 15.09 13.52
N TYR A 92 0.23 13.97 13.56
CA TYR A 92 -1.02 13.87 14.31
C TYR A 92 -0.80 14.15 15.80
N LYS A 93 0.22 13.52 16.41
CA LYS A 93 0.57 13.75 17.81
C LYS A 93 0.85 15.23 18.11
N ARG A 94 1.58 15.93 17.23
CA ARG A 94 1.84 17.38 17.38
C ARG A 94 0.56 18.21 17.31
N ALA A 95 -0.34 17.89 16.37
CA ALA A 95 -1.64 18.55 16.26
C ALA A 95 -2.53 18.30 17.48
N TYR A 96 -2.50 17.07 18.01
CA TYR A 96 -3.20 16.71 19.24
C TYR A 96 -2.67 17.51 20.44
N GLU A 97 -1.34 17.57 20.61
CA GLU A 97 -0.70 18.35 21.67
C GLU A 97 -1.04 19.84 21.57
N GLN A 98 -1.16 20.38 20.36
CA GLN A 98 -1.61 21.76 20.15
C GLN A 98 -3.07 21.95 20.60
N LYS A 99 -3.99 21.08 20.19
CA LYS A 99 -5.40 21.12 20.61
C LYS A 99 -5.54 21.00 22.12
N LEU A 100 -4.70 20.17 22.73
CA LEU A 100 -4.66 20.00 24.17
C LEU A 100 -4.17 21.27 24.88
N LYS A 101 -3.14 21.96 24.36
CA LYS A 101 -2.71 23.26 24.89
C LYS A 101 -3.79 24.33 24.76
N GLU A 102 -4.47 24.39 23.62
CA GLU A 102 -5.61 25.30 23.41
C GLU A 102 -6.72 25.06 24.46
N PHE A 103 -7.01 23.80 24.76
CA PHE A 103 -7.95 23.41 25.82
C PHE A 103 -7.46 23.82 27.21
N GLU A 104 -6.18 23.58 27.53
CA GLU A 104 -5.55 24.01 28.79
C GLU A 104 -5.61 25.54 28.97
N GLU A 105 -5.33 26.31 27.92
CA GLU A 105 -5.39 27.77 27.92
C GLU A 105 -6.82 28.30 28.11
N ALA A 106 -7.81 27.68 27.46
CA ALA A 106 -9.22 28.04 27.64
C ALA A 106 -9.71 27.84 29.09
N ILE A 107 -9.12 26.88 29.80
CA ILE A 107 -9.45 26.53 31.19
C ILE A 107 -8.66 27.35 32.22
N LYS A 108 -7.50 27.88 31.85
CA LYS A 108 -6.57 28.57 32.75
C LYS A 108 -7.21 29.68 33.59
N ASN A 109 -8.18 30.39 33.03
CA ASN A 109 -8.90 31.48 33.71
C ASN A 109 -10.09 31.01 34.56
N ARG A 110 -10.43 29.71 34.51
CA ARG A 110 -11.64 29.12 35.11
C ARG A 110 -11.35 27.99 36.10
N SER A 111 -10.11 27.50 36.15
CA SER A 111 -9.66 26.45 37.07
C SER A 111 -8.20 26.66 37.46
N ASN A 112 -7.73 25.97 38.50
CA ASN A 112 -6.31 25.96 38.86
C ASN A 112 -5.44 25.43 37.71
N ASN A 113 -4.20 25.92 37.60
CA ASN A 113 -3.22 25.58 36.56
C ASN A 113 -2.91 24.07 36.42
N ASP A 114 -3.33 23.23 37.37
CA ASP A 114 -2.95 21.80 37.47
C ASP A 114 -4.14 20.84 37.28
N THR A 115 -5.30 21.33 36.83
CA THR A 115 -6.49 20.48 36.70
C THR A 115 -6.38 19.53 35.50
N VAL A 116 -5.94 20.03 34.35
CA VAL A 116 -5.84 19.22 33.13
C VAL A 116 -4.71 18.18 33.22
N SER A 117 -3.59 18.51 33.85
CA SER A 117 -2.50 17.56 34.15
C SER A 117 -2.98 16.41 35.04
N LYS A 118 -3.80 16.67 36.06
CA LYS A 118 -4.41 15.63 36.90
C LYS A 118 -5.37 14.72 36.12
N VAL A 119 -6.25 15.32 35.31
CA VAL A 119 -7.14 14.57 34.40
C VAL A 119 -6.32 13.63 33.52
N ARG A 120 -5.26 14.17 32.89
CA ARG A 120 -4.37 13.39 32.03
C ARG A 120 -3.64 12.29 32.78
N PHE A 121 -3.16 12.53 34.00
CA PHE A 121 -2.49 11.52 34.79
C PHE A 121 -3.38 10.29 35.03
N VAL A 122 -4.66 10.50 35.36
CA VAL A 122 -5.64 9.42 35.53
C VAL A 122 -5.89 8.69 34.21
N CYS A 123 -6.11 9.42 33.13
CA CYS A 123 -6.39 8.83 31.83
C CYS A 123 -5.19 8.12 31.21
N ASP A 124 -3.98 8.58 31.49
CA ASP A 124 -2.73 7.95 31.10
C ASP A 124 -2.55 6.59 31.78
N ALA A 125 -2.85 6.51 33.07
CA ALA A 125 -2.83 5.25 33.82
C ALA A 125 -3.89 4.27 33.30
N LYS A 126 -5.13 4.75 33.07
CA LYS A 126 -6.20 3.93 32.48
C LYS A 126 -5.86 3.43 31.08
N ALA A 127 -5.22 4.25 30.25
CA ALA A 127 -4.78 3.86 28.91
C ALA A 127 -3.72 2.75 28.93
N GLN A 128 -2.75 2.85 29.85
CA GLN A 128 -1.74 1.81 30.05
C GLN A 128 -2.36 0.49 30.52
N GLN A 129 -3.30 0.55 31.47
CA GLN A 129 -3.97 -0.64 32.00
C GLN A 129 -4.92 -1.28 30.97
N GLY A 130 -5.64 -0.46 30.21
CA GLY A 130 -6.63 -0.90 29.22
C GLY A 130 -6.05 -1.20 27.83
N GLY A 131 -4.74 -1.00 27.62
CA GLY A 131 -4.06 -1.29 26.36
C GLY A 131 -4.52 -0.45 25.17
N TYR A 132 -4.99 0.78 25.39
CA TYR A 132 -5.46 1.66 24.32
C TYR A 132 -4.50 2.83 24.03
N GLY A 133 -4.44 3.22 22.76
CA GLY A 133 -3.47 4.20 22.27
C GLY A 133 -3.82 5.63 22.68
N ARG A 134 -2.84 6.37 23.23
CA ARG A 134 -3.02 7.78 23.63
C ARG A 134 -2.92 8.76 22.45
N PHE A 135 -1.95 8.51 21.57
CA PHE A 135 -1.54 9.41 20.49
C PHE A 135 -1.28 8.61 19.21
N THR A 136 -2.33 8.09 18.61
CA THR A 136 -2.22 7.44 17.30
C THR A 136 -3.17 8.12 16.35
N THR A 137 -2.89 8.04 15.05
CA THR A 137 -3.82 8.46 13.99
C THR A 137 -5.18 7.73 14.04
N GLN A 138 -5.38 6.79 14.96
CA GLN A 138 -6.67 6.13 15.19
C GLN A 138 -7.55 6.89 16.19
N ALA A 139 -7.04 7.96 16.82
CA ALA A 139 -7.75 8.81 17.80
C ALA A 139 -8.64 8.01 18.74
N ASP A 140 -8.02 7.20 19.63
CA ASP A 140 -8.78 6.23 20.42
C ASP A 140 -9.88 6.92 21.24
N PRO A 141 -11.17 6.68 20.93
CA PRO A 141 -12.26 7.40 21.56
C PRO A 141 -12.32 7.14 23.07
N ARG A 142 -11.76 6.02 23.55
CA ARG A 142 -11.69 5.70 24.98
C ARG A 142 -10.82 6.67 25.74
N TYR A 143 -9.72 7.15 25.15
CA TYR A 143 -8.85 8.13 25.79
C TYR A 143 -9.52 9.51 25.85
N ILE A 144 -10.17 9.91 24.75
CA ILE A 144 -10.91 11.18 24.67
C ILE A 144 -12.07 11.18 25.66
N ASN A 145 -12.85 10.10 25.71
CA ASN A 145 -13.95 9.95 26.66
C ASN A 145 -13.46 10.01 28.10
N CYS A 146 -12.33 9.35 28.41
CA CYS A 146 -11.74 9.46 29.74
C CYS A 146 -11.42 10.92 30.12
N ILE A 147 -10.82 11.70 29.19
CA ILE A 147 -10.50 13.10 29.46
C ILE A 147 -11.79 13.87 29.80
N ASN A 148 -12.85 13.69 29.01
CA ASN A 148 -14.11 14.38 29.22
C ASN A 148 -14.82 13.93 30.52
N GLU A 149 -14.87 12.63 30.81
CA GLU A 149 -15.45 12.09 32.04
C GLU A 149 -14.71 12.54 33.32
N GLU A 150 -13.37 12.54 33.29
CA GLU A 150 -12.57 13.02 34.41
C GLU A 150 -12.65 14.54 34.55
N TRP A 151 -12.75 15.28 33.43
CA TRP A 151 -12.92 16.73 33.41
C TRP A 151 -14.26 17.17 34.04
N GLU A 152 -15.36 16.47 33.76
CA GLU A 152 -16.69 16.77 34.30
C GLU A 152 -16.79 16.74 35.83
N LYS A 153 -15.85 16.07 36.50
CA LYS A 153 -15.76 16.02 37.98
C LYS A 153 -15.36 17.37 38.58
N TYR A 154 -14.77 18.27 37.79
CA TYR A 154 -14.30 19.56 38.26
C TYR A 154 -15.36 20.66 38.09
N PRO A 155 -15.52 21.59 39.05
CA PRO A 155 -16.51 22.67 38.96
C PRO A 155 -16.33 23.56 37.72
N ALA A 156 -15.08 23.73 37.27
CA ALA A 156 -14.73 24.52 36.10
C ALA A 156 -15.34 23.98 34.79
N ALA A 157 -15.56 22.66 34.68
CA ALA A 157 -16.20 22.05 33.53
C ALA A 157 -17.67 22.48 33.40
N LYS A 158 -18.38 22.56 34.53
CA LYS A 158 -19.81 22.92 34.59
C LYS A 158 -20.08 24.37 34.23
N VAL A 159 -19.15 25.26 34.57
CA VAL A 159 -19.24 26.69 34.23
C VAL A 159 -18.84 26.96 32.78
N ALA A 160 -17.92 26.16 32.24
CA ALA A 160 -17.39 26.39 30.90
C ALA A 160 -18.14 25.68 29.78
N ASN A 161 -18.92 24.63 30.09
CA ASN A 161 -19.51 23.71 29.10
C ASN A 161 -18.51 23.35 27.98
N LEU A 162 -17.24 23.16 28.39
CA LEU A 162 -16.10 22.97 27.50
C LEU A 162 -15.74 21.50 27.56
N GLN A 163 -15.67 20.84 26.40
CA GLN A 163 -15.19 19.47 26.26
C GLN A 163 -13.95 19.46 25.39
N PHE A 164 -13.07 18.48 25.62
CA PHE A 164 -11.92 18.26 24.78
C PHE A 164 -12.35 17.50 23.52
N GLU A 165 -12.04 18.07 22.36
CA GLU A 165 -12.23 17.46 21.06
C GLU A 165 -10.86 17.22 20.41
N ALA A 166 -10.58 15.97 20.06
CA ALA A 166 -9.34 15.63 19.36
C ALA A 166 -9.39 16.10 17.90
N PRO A 167 -8.24 16.44 17.28
CA PRO A 167 -8.20 16.76 15.87
C PRO A 167 -8.66 15.57 15.01
N SER A 168 -9.30 15.87 13.88
CA SER A 168 -9.68 14.87 12.88
C SER A 168 -8.47 14.09 12.37
N THR A 169 -8.62 12.78 12.19
CA THR A 169 -7.58 11.86 11.73
C THR A 169 -7.48 11.78 10.20
N GLU A 170 -8.60 12.06 9.51
CA GLU A 170 -8.74 12.53 8.13
C GLU A 170 -7.43 12.85 7.39
N PRO A 171 -6.89 14.04 7.63
CA PRO A 171 -5.80 14.62 6.85
C PRO A 171 -4.44 13.97 7.13
N TYR A 172 -4.35 13.09 8.12
CA TYR A 172 -3.12 12.40 8.52
C TYR A 172 -3.01 10.99 7.95
N TYR A 173 -3.99 10.59 7.13
CA TYR A 173 -3.96 9.33 6.40
C TYR A 173 -3.83 9.57 4.90
N HIS A 174 -2.87 8.86 4.30
CA HIS A 174 -2.67 8.86 2.85
C HIS A 174 -2.72 7.45 2.29
N THR A 175 -3.46 7.29 1.19
CA THR A 175 -3.55 6.05 0.43
C THR A 175 -3.15 6.32 -1.02
N PHE A 176 -2.17 5.58 -1.51
CA PHE A 176 -1.73 5.64 -2.91
C PHE A 176 -1.94 4.29 -3.57
N VAL A 177 -2.38 4.29 -4.83
CA VAL A 177 -2.66 3.06 -5.59
C VAL A 177 -1.65 2.96 -6.71
N SER A 178 -0.97 1.81 -6.80
CA SER A 178 -0.08 1.51 -7.92
C SER A 178 -0.89 0.96 -9.10
N PRO A 179 -0.50 1.27 -10.35
CA PRO A 179 -1.17 0.69 -11.51
C PRO A 179 -0.95 -0.82 -11.58
N VAL A 180 -1.88 -1.53 -12.23
CA VAL A 180 -1.76 -2.98 -12.49
C VAL A 180 -0.59 -3.27 -13.44
N TRP A 181 -0.34 -2.35 -14.38
CA TRP A 181 0.79 -2.41 -15.29
C TRP A 181 1.43 -1.02 -15.43
N SER A 182 2.76 -0.98 -15.54
CA SER A 182 3.59 0.21 -15.67
C SER A 182 4.49 0.09 -16.89
N ALA A 183 4.77 1.20 -17.57
CA ALA A 183 5.63 1.24 -18.74
C ALA A 183 7.12 1.35 -18.38
N ASP A 184 7.58 0.50 -17.45
CA ASP A 184 8.94 0.41 -16.94
C ASP A 184 9.58 -0.96 -17.25
N PHE A 185 10.82 -1.18 -16.82
CA PHE A 185 11.52 -2.45 -17.04
C PHE A 185 10.75 -3.65 -16.48
N ALA A 186 10.10 -3.48 -15.32
CA ALA A 186 9.24 -4.49 -14.73
C ALA A 186 8.07 -4.84 -15.64
N GLY A 187 7.35 -3.84 -16.17
CA GLY A 187 6.19 -4.10 -16.99
C GLY A 187 6.50 -4.66 -18.37
N TRP A 188 7.56 -4.20 -19.02
CA TRP A 188 7.96 -4.76 -20.31
C TRP A 188 8.50 -6.18 -20.17
N SER A 189 9.31 -6.47 -19.14
CA SER A 189 9.79 -7.84 -18.89
C SER A 189 8.66 -8.79 -18.51
N LEU A 190 7.64 -8.32 -17.77
CA LEU A 190 6.45 -9.10 -17.46
C LEU A 190 5.64 -9.41 -18.73
N LEU A 191 5.42 -8.43 -19.61
CA LEU A 191 4.71 -8.64 -20.87
C LEU A 191 5.42 -9.66 -21.76
N VAL A 192 6.75 -9.59 -21.87
CA VAL A 192 7.55 -10.58 -22.62
C VAL A 192 7.37 -11.98 -22.01
N THR A 193 7.45 -12.09 -20.69
CA THR A 193 7.26 -13.36 -19.97
C THR A 193 5.87 -13.95 -20.23
N ILE A 194 4.81 -13.13 -20.16
CA ILE A 194 3.44 -13.53 -20.45
C ILE A 194 3.30 -13.97 -21.92
N LEU A 195 3.87 -13.23 -22.87
CA LEU A 195 3.81 -13.55 -24.29
C LEU A 195 4.45 -14.91 -24.59
N ILE A 196 5.61 -15.20 -24.00
CA ILE A 196 6.28 -16.51 -24.16
C ILE A 196 5.44 -17.62 -23.54
N ALA A 197 4.88 -17.40 -22.34
CA ALA A 197 3.99 -18.36 -21.69
C ALA A 197 2.76 -18.68 -22.56
N VAL A 198 2.12 -17.67 -23.13
CA VAL A 198 0.97 -17.83 -24.05
C VAL A 198 1.36 -18.65 -25.27
N ILE A 199 2.52 -18.38 -25.89
CA ILE A 199 3.00 -19.16 -27.04
C ILE A 199 3.18 -20.65 -26.67
N ILE A 200 3.73 -20.93 -25.49
CA ILE A 200 3.92 -22.30 -25.00
C ILE A 200 2.56 -22.98 -24.78
N ILE A 201 1.62 -22.31 -24.11
CA ILE A 201 0.27 -22.83 -23.84
C ILE A 201 -0.46 -23.16 -25.16
N VAL A 202 -0.48 -22.22 -26.10
CA VAL A 202 -1.13 -22.43 -27.42
C VAL A 202 -0.53 -23.64 -28.14
N ARG A 203 0.80 -23.80 -28.11
CA ARG A 203 1.46 -24.97 -28.71
C ARG A 203 1.06 -26.28 -28.03
N LEU A 204 0.99 -26.30 -26.70
CA LEU A 204 0.58 -27.49 -25.95
C LEU A 204 -0.87 -27.86 -26.24
N VAL A 205 -1.77 -26.88 -26.33
CA VAL A 205 -3.18 -27.08 -26.68
C VAL A 205 -3.32 -27.66 -28.09
N ILE A 206 -2.63 -27.09 -29.09
CA ILE A 206 -2.67 -27.59 -30.48
C ILE A 206 -2.20 -29.05 -30.55
N LEU A 207 -1.08 -29.38 -29.90
CA LEU A 207 -0.53 -30.75 -29.88
C LEU A 207 -1.45 -31.72 -29.12
N GLY A 208 -2.09 -31.26 -28.03
CA GLY A 208 -3.06 -32.04 -27.26
C GLY A 208 -4.29 -32.39 -28.09
N VAL A 209 -4.89 -31.41 -28.77
CA VAL A 209 -6.05 -31.63 -29.66
C VAL A 209 -5.69 -32.57 -30.81
N LEU A 210 -4.53 -32.38 -31.46
CA LEU A 210 -4.05 -33.28 -32.51
C LEU A 210 -3.88 -34.72 -32.01
N LYS A 211 -3.28 -34.92 -30.83
CA LYS A 211 -3.15 -36.26 -30.23
C LYS A 211 -4.51 -36.88 -29.90
N LEU A 212 -5.46 -36.08 -29.40
CA LEU A 212 -6.82 -36.55 -29.10
C LEU A 212 -7.55 -37.01 -30.37
N MET A 213 -7.52 -36.20 -31.44
CA MET A 213 -8.13 -36.55 -32.72
C MET A 213 -7.51 -37.82 -33.33
N LEU A 214 -6.19 -37.97 -33.28
CA LEU A 214 -5.50 -39.17 -33.77
C LEU A 214 -5.85 -40.41 -32.94
N LYS A 215 -5.91 -40.27 -31.61
CA LYS A 215 -6.31 -41.37 -30.71
C LYS A 215 -7.76 -41.81 -30.92
N GLN A 216 -8.67 -40.86 -31.19
CA GLN A 216 -10.06 -41.17 -31.53
C GLN A 216 -10.14 -41.88 -32.89
N ARG A 217 -9.43 -41.41 -33.91
CA ARG A 217 -9.43 -42.04 -35.23
C ARG A 217 -8.83 -43.45 -35.23
N ASN A 218 -7.73 -43.68 -34.50
CA ASN A 218 -7.12 -45.01 -34.36
C ASN A 218 -7.93 -45.98 -33.48
N LYS A 219 -8.95 -45.51 -32.75
CA LYS A 219 -9.90 -46.37 -32.02
C LYS A 219 -11.15 -46.73 -32.83
N LEU A 220 -11.39 -46.04 -33.95
CA LEU A 220 -12.54 -46.22 -34.84
C LEU A 220 -12.25 -47.17 -36.02
N PHE A 221 -10.99 -47.63 -36.14
CA PHE A 221 -10.54 -48.70 -37.03
C PHE A 221 -10.00 -49.84 -36.18
#